data_AF-A0A6J4TKC6-F1
#
_entry.id   AF-A0A6J4TKC6-F1
#
_cell.length_a   1.000
_cell.length_b   1.000
_cell.length_c   1.000
_cell.angle_alpha   90.00
_cell.angle_beta   90.00
_cell.angle_gamma   90.00
#
_symmetry.space_group_name_H-M   'P 1'
#
loop_
_entity.id
_entity.type
_entity.pdbx_description
1 polymer ?
#
loop_
_entity_poly.entity_id
_entity_poly.type
_entity_poly.pdbx_seq_one_letter_code
_entity_poly.pdbx_strand_id
1 'polypeptide(L)'
;MVPAAHVLRSLRRRLAAEHGGFIIEVVVSAALIVTAGGGALMAMDTVSEQTGEQRMQAVGADVAQAEMERLRAQKFEMLTTLATTPETRVVASAQEKFKYTVVNTSAWAMQAPSGAVSCTNSARNPEALRVTTRVTWPKMGRRPVVLSSLVAAPVGSAAQRGTYVVQVTDRNGAGHSGLTVAMAGPTGVTGQTDVNGCVRFTELPAGAYTVTFAKSGFVTPGGATSVSENVDVVAGQTRSNSWELDRAGTASLAYRYRGAGGAIVFPNRAQRPTEATVDHANMAGGAKVVDTSSLVANDMSDAANRFTVPSLYPFFSAYSAYAGGCVNAAPPVNTTGATSFSITPNAVTTTTLDMPAMRVEPGATEAGDVVYVQTACSKVLGPFTLLDGGGQKNKPNPDYVYLGAPYGPIRLCVVDNTPTGTTGRWDTYNAGASMTVANDDLDADPKLVSDGNGVDLNLRNRAGAACDGWL
;
A
#
# COMPACT_ATOMS: atom_id res chain seq x y z
N MET A 1 4.26 72.63 106.07
CA MET A 1 2.83 72.38 105.75
C MET A 1 2.76 71.02 105.07
N VAL A 2 2.66 69.92 105.82
CA VAL A 2 1.49 69.14 106.32
C VAL A 2 1.39 67.81 105.52
N PRO A 3 1.11 66.66 106.18
CA PRO A 3 1.66 65.32 105.87
C PRO A 3 0.57 64.23 105.69
N ALA A 4 0.93 62.95 105.55
CA ALA A 4 0.20 61.72 106.01
C ALA A 4 0.88 60.45 105.41
N ALA A 5 1.35 59.41 106.12
CA ALA A 5 0.83 58.59 107.22
C ALA A 5 -0.38 57.71 106.84
N HIS A 6 -0.11 56.41 106.59
CA HIS A 6 -0.95 55.19 106.59
C HIS A 6 -0.44 54.33 105.42
N VAL A 7 0.10 53.13 105.59
CA VAL A 7 -0.60 51.92 106.02
C VAL A 7 0.43 50.91 106.55
N LEU A 8 0.53 50.79 107.88
CA LEU A 8 0.97 49.59 108.57
C LEU A 8 -0.30 48.81 108.94
N ARG A 9 -0.62 47.74 108.19
CA ARG A 9 -1.46 46.58 108.61
C ARG A 9 -1.99 45.83 107.38
N SER A 10 -1.15 45.02 106.75
CA SER A 10 -1.67 43.78 106.21
C SER A 10 -0.60 42.70 106.27
N LEU A 11 -0.93 41.66 107.04
CA LEU A 11 -0.48 40.29 106.81
C LEU A 11 0.92 39.92 107.32
N ARG A 12 1.00 40.02 108.65
CA ARG A 12 1.74 39.15 109.57
C ARG A 12 1.40 37.64 109.43
N ARG A 13 1.18 37.11 108.22
CA ARG A 13 0.64 35.76 107.97
C ARG A 13 1.39 34.90 106.95
N ARG A 14 2.67 35.16 106.67
CA ARG A 14 3.48 34.27 105.81
C ARG A 14 4.85 33.93 106.37
N LEU A 15 4.94 33.73 107.68
CA LEU A 15 6.15 33.22 108.35
C LEU A 15 5.98 31.78 108.88
N ALA A 16 5.02 31.03 108.35
CA ALA A 16 4.76 29.65 108.78
C ALA A 16 4.53 28.74 107.56
N ALA A 17 5.53 28.59 106.69
CA ALA A 17 5.56 27.53 105.67
C ALA A 17 6.95 27.34 105.05
N GLU A 18 8.03 27.54 105.79
CA GLU A 18 9.35 27.19 105.28
C GLU A 18 9.95 26.21 106.26
N HIS A 19 9.82 24.91 106.02
CA HIS A 19 10.75 23.85 106.46
C HIS A 19 10.55 22.54 105.64
N GLY A 20 9.98 22.62 104.43
CA GLY A 20 9.85 21.48 103.51
C GLY A 20 10.03 21.81 102.02
N GLY A 21 10.14 23.10 101.66
CA GLY A 21 10.21 23.55 100.26
C GLY A 21 11.58 23.35 99.59
N PHE A 22 12.68 23.40 100.36
CA PHE A 22 14.03 23.32 99.78
C PHE A 22 14.35 21.95 99.16
N ILE A 23 13.86 20.86 99.77
CA ILE A 23 14.02 19.50 99.20
C ILE A 23 13.11 19.32 97.98
N ILE A 24 11.87 19.81 98.03
CA ILE A 24 10.93 19.74 96.90
C ILE A 24 11.44 20.56 95.71
N GLU A 25 11.98 21.75 95.93
CA GLU A 25 12.53 22.61 94.88
C GLU A 25 13.77 22.00 94.21
N VAL A 26 14.69 21.42 95.00
CA VAL A 26 15.88 20.74 94.45
C VAL A 26 15.50 19.47 93.71
N VAL A 27 14.54 18.67 94.20
CA VAL A 27 14.09 17.44 93.54
C VAL A 27 13.29 17.76 92.26
N VAL A 28 12.43 18.79 92.27
CA VAL A 28 11.67 19.22 91.08
C VAL A 28 12.59 19.87 90.06
N SER A 29 13.57 20.68 90.48
CA SER A 29 14.57 21.26 89.58
C SER A 29 15.48 20.18 88.98
N ALA A 30 15.92 19.21 89.78
CA ALA A 30 16.69 18.07 89.28
C ALA A 30 15.85 17.20 88.32
N ALA A 31 14.58 16.95 88.62
CA ALA A 31 13.68 16.21 87.74
C ALA A 31 13.40 16.97 86.43
N LEU A 32 13.25 18.29 86.47
CA LEU A 32 13.09 19.14 85.29
C LEU A 32 14.38 19.15 84.44
N ILE A 33 15.55 19.21 85.05
CA ILE A 33 16.83 19.17 84.33
C ILE A 33 17.04 17.79 83.67
N VAL A 34 16.71 16.69 84.36
CA VAL A 34 16.84 15.34 83.78
C VAL A 34 15.85 15.13 82.64
N THR A 35 14.61 15.60 82.76
CA THR A 35 13.60 15.47 81.69
C THR A 35 13.86 16.40 80.52
N ALA A 36 14.20 17.66 80.75
CA ALA A 36 14.55 18.62 79.70
C ALA A 36 15.88 18.25 79.02
N GLY A 37 16.89 17.81 79.79
CA GLY A 37 18.18 17.34 79.28
C GLY A 37 18.05 16.04 78.50
N GLY A 38 17.26 15.07 78.98
CA GLY A 38 16.96 13.84 78.25
C GLY A 38 16.21 14.10 76.94
N GLY A 39 15.21 15.00 76.96
CA GLY A 39 14.49 15.43 75.76
C GLY A 39 15.39 16.14 74.74
N ALA A 40 16.31 16.99 75.20
CA ALA A 40 17.27 17.67 74.34
C ALA A 40 18.26 16.70 73.69
N LEU A 41 18.77 15.71 74.43
CA LEU A 41 19.68 14.68 73.90
C LEU A 41 18.99 13.81 72.85
N MET A 42 17.75 13.37 73.09
CA MET A 42 16.96 12.62 72.10
C MET A 42 16.66 13.47 70.85
N ALA A 43 16.38 14.76 71.02
CA ALA A 43 16.21 15.68 69.89
C ALA A 43 17.52 15.84 69.09
N MET A 44 18.68 15.89 69.75
CA MET A 44 19.98 15.97 69.09
C MET A 44 20.32 14.70 68.30
N ASP A 45 20.00 13.51 68.83
CA ASP A 45 20.23 12.24 68.14
C ASP A 45 19.38 12.13 66.87
N THR A 46 18.10 12.50 66.93
CA THR A 46 17.22 12.49 65.74
C THR A 46 17.66 13.50 64.68
N VAL A 47 18.13 14.70 65.08
CA VAL A 47 18.69 15.70 64.15
C VAL A 47 19.99 15.21 63.53
N SER A 48 20.83 14.51 64.29
CA SER A 48 22.10 13.94 63.80
C SER A 48 21.86 12.81 62.80
N GLU A 49 20.88 11.94 63.05
CA GLU A 49 20.48 10.86 62.14
C GLU A 49 19.91 11.43 60.83
N GLN A 50 19.03 12.43 60.92
CA GLN A 50 18.49 13.11 59.73
C GLN A 50 19.58 13.81 58.91
N THR A 51 20.56 14.44 59.56
CA THR A 51 21.70 15.09 58.90
C THR A 51 22.59 14.04 58.21
N GLY A 52 22.79 12.89 58.86
CA GLY A 52 23.46 11.74 58.28
C GLY A 52 22.77 11.28 56.99
N GLU A 53 21.46 11.01 57.04
CA GLU A 53 20.69 10.59 55.87
C GLU A 53 20.73 11.60 54.71
N GLN A 54 20.68 12.90 54.99
CA GLN A 54 20.81 13.93 53.96
C GLN A 54 22.18 13.88 53.28
N ARG A 55 23.25 13.68 54.06
CA ARG A 55 24.60 13.51 53.52
C ARG A 55 24.71 12.24 52.67
N MET A 56 24.14 11.12 53.12
CA MET A 56 24.07 9.86 52.35
C MET A 56 23.40 10.08 51.00
N GLN A 57 22.30 10.82 51.00
CA GLN A 57 21.51 11.11 49.80
C GLN A 57 22.27 12.03 48.84
N ALA A 58 22.97 13.05 49.36
CA ALA A 58 23.78 13.95 48.56
C ALA A 58 24.93 13.21 47.86
N VAL A 59 25.70 12.40 48.60
CA VAL A 59 26.76 11.56 48.02
C VAL A 59 26.17 10.52 47.05
N GLY A 60 25.00 9.96 47.35
CA GLY A 60 24.28 9.07 46.44
C GLY A 60 23.86 9.75 45.12
N ALA A 61 23.55 11.05 45.15
CA ALA A 61 23.28 11.86 43.96
C ALA A 61 24.54 12.11 43.14
N ASP A 62 25.68 12.38 43.78
CA ASP A 62 26.96 12.50 43.08
C ASP A 62 27.37 11.19 42.40
N VAL A 63 27.18 10.05 43.08
CA VAL A 63 27.40 8.71 42.50
C VAL A 63 26.47 8.48 41.31
N ALA A 64 25.19 8.83 41.43
CA ALA A 64 24.24 8.71 40.32
C ALA A 64 24.64 9.59 39.13
N GLN A 65 25.10 10.83 39.36
CA GLN A 65 25.55 11.73 38.30
C GLN A 65 26.81 11.22 37.60
N ALA A 66 27.80 10.75 38.36
CA ALA A 66 29.02 10.17 37.81
C ALA A 66 28.72 8.93 36.95
N GLU A 67 27.78 8.09 37.39
CA GLU A 67 27.37 6.91 36.62
C GLU A 67 26.57 7.30 35.38
N MET A 68 25.71 8.32 35.44
CA MET A 68 25.01 8.83 34.25
C MET A 68 25.99 9.34 33.21
N GLU A 69 27.06 10.02 33.61
CA GLU A 69 28.10 10.48 32.69
C GLU A 69 28.89 9.30 32.09
N ARG A 70 29.15 8.26 32.89
CA ARG A 70 29.75 7.01 32.39
C ARG A 70 28.87 6.33 31.34
N LEU A 71 27.55 6.25 31.57
CA LEU A 71 26.62 5.66 30.60
C LEU A 71 26.51 6.50 29.32
N ARG A 72 26.57 7.84 29.43
CA ARG A 72 26.63 8.72 28.24
C ARG A 72 27.90 8.54 27.41
N ALA A 73 29.01 8.17 28.04
CA ALA A 73 30.26 7.89 27.38
C ALA A 73 30.37 6.45 26.80
N GLN A 74 29.41 5.57 27.08
CA GLN A 74 29.40 4.22 26.52
C GLN A 74 28.93 4.21 25.06
N LYS A 75 29.36 3.19 24.32
CA LYS A 75 28.81 2.89 22.98
C LYS A 75 27.31 2.58 23.10
N PHE A 76 26.54 3.10 22.15
CA PHE A 76 25.09 2.91 22.11
C PHE A 76 24.66 1.44 22.19
N GLU A 77 25.40 0.54 21.55
CA GLU A 77 25.15 -0.91 21.55
C GLU A 77 25.15 -1.51 22.98
N MET A 78 26.08 -1.07 23.83
CA MET A 78 26.15 -1.53 25.23
C MET A 78 24.98 -0.98 26.06
N LEU A 79 24.45 0.19 25.70
CA LEU A 79 23.26 0.73 26.35
C LEU A 79 22.01 -0.07 25.99
N THR A 80 21.95 -0.65 24.78
CA THR A 80 20.80 -1.48 24.38
C THR A 80 20.73 -2.81 25.10
N THR A 81 21.87 -3.39 25.52
CA THR A 81 21.87 -4.64 26.29
C THR A 81 21.28 -4.45 27.69
N LEU A 82 21.33 -3.24 28.25
CA LEU A 82 20.73 -2.93 29.56
C LEU A 82 19.20 -3.07 29.59
N ALA A 83 18.54 -3.22 28.44
CA ALA A 83 17.10 -3.47 28.35
C ALA A 83 16.73 -4.91 28.69
N THR A 84 17.63 -5.87 28.41
CA THR A 84 17.42 -7.30 28.69
C THR A 84 18.24 -7.77 29.88
N THR A 85 19.43 -7.21 30.09
CA THR A 85 20.32 -7.55 31.20
C THR A 85 20.73 -6.29 31.98
N PRO A 86 19.98 -5.94 33.05
CA PRO A 86 20.35 -4.83 33.95
C PRO A 86 21.77 -4.97 34.50
N GLU A 87 22.53 -3.88 34.47
CA GLU A 87 23.88 -3.85 35.07
C GLU A 87 23.77 -3.44 36.54
N THR A 88 24.33 -4.25 37.45
CA THR A 88 24.41 -3.92 38.87
C THR A 88 25.86 -3.76 39.29
N ARG A 89 26.18 -2.64 39.94
CA ARG A 89 27.54 -2.30 40.38
C ARG A 89 27.54 -1.82 41.82
N VAL A 90 28.57 -2.19 42.57
CA VAL A 90 28.78 -1.70 43.95
C VAL A 90 29.93 -0.68 43.94
N VAL A 91 29.65 0.55 44.37
CA VAL A 91 30.60 1.66 44.40
C VAL A 91 30.94 2.01 45.84
N ALA A 92 32.23 2.03 46.16
CA ALA A 92 32.71 2.48 47.47
C ALA A 92 32.75 4.02 47.49
N SER A 93 32.21 4.64 48.55
CA SER A 93 32.37 6.07 48.78
C SER A 93 33.80 6.37 49.25
N ALA A 94 34.44 7.39 48.70
CA ALA A 94 35.75 7.84 49.18
C ALA A 94 35.62 8.61 50.51
N GLN A 95 34.47 9.23 50.75
CA GLN A 95 34.22 10.05 51.93
C GLN A 95 33.60 9.28 53.10
N GLU A 96 33.11 8.06 52.89
CA GLU A 96 32.29 7.33 53.87
C GLU A 96 32.56 5.81 53.86
N LYS A 97 32.41 5.12 55.01
CA LYS A 97 32.73 3.68 55.17
C LYS A 97 31.73 2.69 54.55
N PHE A 98 30.69 3.15 53.86
CA PHE A 98 29.64 2.29 53.28
C PHE A 98 29.69 2.27 51.76
N LYS A 99 29.01 1.27 51.19
CA LYS A 99 28.97 1.00 49.75
C LYS A 99 27.60 1.35 49.19
N TYR A 100 27.57 1.96 48.01
CA TYR A 100 26.37 2.20 47.23
C TYR A 100 26.16 1.07 46.22
N THR A 101 24.92 0.63 46.05
CA THR A 101 24.52 -0.28 44.98
C THR A 101 23.85 0.52 43.88
N VAL A 102 24.38 0.42 42.67
CA VAL A 102 23.94 1.13 41.49
C VAL A 102 23.35 0.12 40.52
N VAL A 103 22.12 0.35 40.06
CA VAL A 103 21.44 -0.48 39.06
C VAL A 103 21.14 0.38 37.85
N ASN A 104 21.68 -0.01 36.70
CA ASN A 104 21.46 0.66 35.41
C ASN A 104 20.53 -0.18 34.55
N THR A 105 19.48 0.45 34.01
CA THR A 105 18.55 -0.15 33.06
C THR A 105 18.36 0.76 31.86
N SER A 106 17.89 0.21 30.74
CA SER A 106 17.47 1.01 29.60
C SER A 106 16.11 0.57 29.06
N ALA A 107 15.37 1.51 28.49
CA ALA A 107 14.12 1.26 27.79
C ALA A 107 13.98 2.26 26.65
N TRP A 108 13.46 1.81 25.50
CA TRP A 108 13.14 2.71 24.40
C TRP A 108 12.08 3.73 24.84
N ALA A 109 12.32 5.01 24.57
CA ALA A 109 11.44 6.11 24.98
C ALA A 109 10.84 6.78 23.75
N MET A 110 9.61 7.31 23.86
CA MET A 110 8.80 7.84 22.75
C MET A 110 8.13 6.76 21.88
N GLN A 111 7.78 5.62 22.46
CA GLN A 111 6.77 4.76 21.84
C GLN A 111 5.42 5.49 21.86
N ALA A 112 4.78 5.60 20.70
CA ALA A 112 3.37 5.96 20.65
C ALA A 112 2.57 4.95 21.50
N PRO A 113 1.51 5.37 22.21
CA PRO A 113 0.69 4.43 22.97
C PRO A 113 0.19 3.30 22.08
N SER A 114 0.03 2.10 22.66
CA SER A 114 -0.65 0.98 21.99
C SER A 114 -2.00 1.47 21.47
N GLY A 115 -2.19 1.51 20.15
CA GLY A 115 -3.40 2.07 19.54
C GLY A 115 -3.31 3.54 19.09
N ALA A 116 -2.11 4.11 18.93
CA ALA A 116 -1.96 5.37 18.17
C ALA A 116 -2.14 5.09 16.67
N VAL A 117 -3.35 5.38 16.16
CA VAL A 117 -3.80 4.99 14.82
C VAL A 117 -3.92 6.20 13.89
N SER A 118 -2.88 6.46 13.09
CA SER A 118 -3.01 7.26 11.87
C SER A 118 -1.81 7.00 10.97
N CYS A 119 -2.04 6.68 9.69
CA CYS A 119 -0.98 6.42 8.72
C CYS A 119 -0.19 7.66 8.30
N THR A 120 -0.58 8.83 8.79
CA THR A 120 0.03 10.13 8.50
C THR A 120 0.77 10.74 9.69
N ASN A 121 0.63 10.18 10.90
CA ASN A 121 1.49 10.62 11.98
C ASN A 121 2.83 9.95 11.80
N SER A 122 3.84 10.78 11.53
CA SER A 122 5.20 10.61 12.03
C SER A 122 5.14 10.50 13.56
N ALA A 123 4.51 9.45 14.07
CA ALA A 123 4.57 9.03 15.44
C ALA A 123 6.05 8.81 15.67
N ARG A 124 6.67 9.81 16.30
CA ARG A 124 8.10 9.87 16.57
C ARG A 124 8.50 8.48 16.98
N ASN A 125 9.45 7.91 16.24
CA ASN A 125 10.03 6.66 16.67
C ASN A 125 10.54 6.85 18.09
N PRO A 126 10.80 5.77 18.84
CA PRO A 126 11.71 5.91 19.94
C PRO A 126 13.10 6.31 19.41
N GLU A 127 13.27 7.61 19.14
CA GLU A 127 14.49 8.26 18.65
C GLU A 127 15.56 8.30 19.75
N ALA A 128 15.16 7.98 20.98
CA ALA A 128 16.02 7.95 22.13
C ALA A 128 15.77 6.72 23.03
N LEU A 129 16.87 6.19 23.56
CA LEU A 129 16.87 5.23 24.64
C LEU A 129 16.83 6.00 25.98
N ARG A 130 15.86 5.71 26.85
CA ARG A 130 15.86 6.19 28.23
C ARG A 130 16.71 5.26 29.06
N VAL A 131 17.87 5.77 29.49
CA VAL A 131 18.75 5.09 30.44
C VAL A 131 18.40 5.56 31.84
N THR A 132 18.26 4.64 32.79
CA THR A 132 17.87 4.93 34.18
C THR A 132 18.93 4.36 35.12
N THR A 133 19.44 5.19 36.02
CA THR A 133 20.34 4.78 37.11
C THR A 133 19.64 4.93 38.43
N ARG A 134 19.60 3.85 39.20
CA ARG A 134 19.05 3.79 40.56
C ARG A 134 20.17 3.51 41.55
N VAL A 135 20.32 4.37 42.55
CA VAL A 135 21.34 4.24 43.60
C VAL A 135 20.67 3.95 44.94
N THR A 136 21.14 2.90 45.60
CA THR A 136 20.72 2.50 46.95
C THR A 136 21.90 2.32 47.90
N TRP A 137 21.65 2.38 49.21
CA TRP A 137 22.65 2.19 50.26
C TRP A 137 22.06 1.42 51.46
N PRO A 138 22.90 0.81 52.31
CA PRO A 138 22.45 0.09 53.50
C PRO A 138 21.67 0.98 54.47
N LYS A 139 20.64 0.42 55.13
CA LYS A 139 19.80 1.11 56.13
C LYS A 139 19.16 2.42 55.60
N MET A 140 18.79 2.44 54.32
CA MET A 140 18.11 3.56 53.70
C MET A 140 16.74 3.82 54.36
N GLY A 141 16.55 4.98 55.00
CA GLY A 141 15.25 5.46 55.50
C GLY A 141 14.48 6.37 54.52
N ARG A 142 15.07 6.69 53.36
CA ARG A 142 14.50 7.58 52.33
C ARG A 142 14.28 6.89 50.99
N ARG A 143 13.68 7.58 50.01
CA ARG A 143 13.54 7.04 48.65
C ARG A 143 14.92 6.95 47.96
N PRO A 144 15.17 5.89 47.15
CA PRO A 144 16.38 5.78 46.34
C PRO A 144 16.59 6.98 45.43
N VAL A 145 17.85 7.31 45.16
CA VAL A 145 18.17 8.31 44.13
C VAL A 145 18.01 7.66 42.77
N VAL A 146 17.18 8.27 41.91
CA VAL A 146 16.93 7.81 40.55
C VAL A 146 17.20 8.97 39.59
N LEU A 147 18.10 8.75 38.64
CA LEU A 147 18.34 9.66 37.53
C LEU A 147 17.98 8.97 36.22
N SER A 148 17.48 9.74 35.27
CA SER A 148 17.20 9.26 33.92
C SER A 148 17.71 10.24 32.88
N SER A 149 18.20 9.72 31.77
CA SER A 149 18.67 10.49 30.63
C SER A 149 18.17 9.86 29.34
N LEU A 150 17.94 10.69 28.33
CA LEU A 150 17.70 10.25 26.97
C LEU A 150 19.02 10.20 26.20
N VAL A 151 19.24 9.14 25.43
CA VAL A 151 20.38 8.97 24.53
C VAL A 151 19.84 8.74 23.13
N ALA A 152 20.14 9.66 22.20
CA ALA A 152 19.71 9.54 20.81
C ALA A 152 20.38 8.31 20.16
N ALA A 153 19.63 7.56 19.36
CA ALA A 153 20.19 6.44 18.61
C ALA A 153 21.08 6.96 17.46
N PRO A 154 22.36 6.57 17.37
CA PRO A 154 23.19 6.88 16.21
C PRO A 154 22.61 6.25 14.95
N VAL A 155 22.61 6.99 13.85
CA VAL A 155 22.32 6.46 12.52
C VAL A 155 23.29 5.32 12.20
N GLY A 156 22.77 4.10 11.99
CA GLY A 156 23.58 2.91 11.70
C GLY A 156 24.06 2.06 12.89
N SER A 157 23.65 2.35 14.13
CA SER A 157 23.99 1.51 15.30
C SER A 157 23.26 0.16 15.32
N ALA A 158 23.87 -0.89 15.89
CA ALA A 158 23.37 -2.27 15.93
C ALA A 158 22.06 -2.48 16.73
N ALA A 159 21.45 -1.40 17.22
CA ALA A 159 20.08 -1.36 17.71
C ALA A 159 19.05 -1.39 16.57
N GLN A 160 19.38 -2.12 15.48
CA GLN A 160 18.91 -2.04 14.09
C GLN A 160 17.40 -2.20 13.93
N ARG A 161 16.59 -1.38 14.57
CA ARG A 161 15.14 -1.53 14.54
C ARG A 161 14.51 -0.33 13.85
N GLY A 162 13.66 -0.62 12.87
CA GLY A 162 12.87 0.35 12.14
C GLY A 162 11.38 0.09 12.34
N THR A 163 10.60 1.01 11.82
CA THR A 163 9.14 0.87 11.73
C THR A 163 8.77 0.79 10.26
N TYR A 164 7.84 -0.09 9.92
CA TYR A 164 7.21 -0.12 8.61
C TYR A 164 5.70 0.08 8.73
N VAL A 165 5.14 0.98 7.93
CA VAL A 165 3.70 1.27 7.90
C VAL A 165 3.15 0.87 6.54
N VAL A 166 2.05 0.12 6.56
CA VAL A 166 1.30 -0.27 5.36
C VAL A 166 -0.06 0.42 5.43
N GLN A 167 -0.38 1.19 4.40
CA GLN A 167 -1.70 1.77 4.18
C GLN A 167 -2.37 1.03 3.01
N VAL A 168 -3.59 0.56 3.21
CA VAL A 168 -4.39 -0.03 2.13
C VAL A 168 -5.75 0.68 2.04
N THR A 169 -6.03 1.27 0.87
CA THR A 169 -7.28 2.03 0.61
C THR A 169 -8.03 1.48 -0.60
N ASP A 170 -9.30 1.86 -0.74
CA ASP A 170 -10.08 1.70 -1.97
C ASP A 170 -9.95 2.93 -2.89
N ARG A 171 -10.63 2.90 -4.04
CA ARG A 171 -10.68 4.02 -5.00
C ARG A 171 -11.24 5.32 -4.43
N ASN A 172 -12.03 5.26 -3.36
CA ASN A 172 -12.58 6.45 -2.70
C ASN A 172 -11.64 6.98 -1.60
N GLY A 173 -10.49 6.33 -1.39
CA GLY A 173 -9.58 6.62 -0.28
C GLY A 173 -10.04 6.06 1.06
N ALA A 174 -11.09 5.22 1.09
CA ALA A 174 -11.54 4.57 2.32
C ALA A 174 -10.62 3.41 2.69
N GLY A 175 -10.29 3.27 3.97
CA GLY A 175 -9.39 2.25 4.47
C GLY A 175 -9.96 0.83 4.42
N HIS A 176 -9.13 -0.15 4.07
CA HIS A 176 -9.51 -1.57 4.20
C HIS A 176 -9.25 -2.08 5.60
N SER A 177 -10.29 -2.22 6.42
CA SER A 177 -10.19 -2.82 7.76
C SER A 177 -10.07 -4.34 7.74
N GLY A 178 -9.32 -4.88 8.69
CA GLY A 178 -9.17 -6.31 8.96
C GLY A 178 -8.35 -7.09 7.92
N LEU A 179 -7.63 -6.40 7.03
CA LEU A 179 -6.76 -7.02 6.04
C LEU A 179 -5.50 -7.53 6.72
N THR A 180 -5.25 -8.84 6.63
CA THR A 180 -4.01 -9.44 7.11
C THR A 180 -2.87 -9.11 6.16
N VAL A 181 -1.86 -8.40 6.69
CA VAL A 181 -0.61 -8.07 6.01
C VAL A 181 0.51 -8.87 6.66
N ALA A 182 1.33 -9.51 5.83
CA ALA A 182 2.52 -10.22 6.26
C ALA A 182 3.77 -9.53 5.73
N MET A 183 4.83 -9.50 6.54
CA MET A 183 6.17 -9.11 6.11
C MET A 183 7.13 -10.28 6.38
N ALA A 184 7.80 -10.76 5.33
CA ALA A 184 8.82 -11.79 5.41
C ALA A 184 10.20 -11.18 5.16
N GLY A 185 11.21 -11.55 5.94
CA GLY A 185 12.55 -10.96 5.87
C GLY A 185 13.42 -11.48 7.02
N PRO A 186 14.32 -10.67 7.60
CA PRO A 186 15.08 -11.03 8.81
C PRO A 186 14.23 -11.61 9.94
N THR A 187 12.98 -11.15 10.08
CA THR A 187 11.97 -11.70 10.99
C THR A 187 10.61 -11.73 10.30
N GLY A 188 9.88 -12.84 10.36
CA GLY A 188 8.50 -12.90 9.88
C GLY A 188 7.54 -12.24 10.86
N VAL A 189 6.71 -11.31 10.38
CA VAL A 189 5.65 -10.66 11.18
C VAL A 189 4.34 -10.58 10.40
N THR A 190 3.22 -10.59 11.12
CA THR A 190 1.89 -10.38 10.55
C THR A 190 1.12 -9.38 11.39
N GLY A 191 0.21 -8.65 10.75
CA GLY A 191 -0.64 -7.66 11.40
C GLY A 191 -1.92 -7.47 10.60
N GLN A 192 -2.95 -6.93 11.24
CA GLN A 192 -4.20 -6.60 10.58
C GLN A 192 -4.36 -5.09 10.46
N THR A 193 -4.91 -4.66 9.35
CA THR A 193 -5.25 -3.25 9.16
C THR A 193 -6.43 -2.83 10.04
N ASP A 194 -6.41 -1.59 10.50
CA ASP A 194 -7.49 -0.97 11.27
C ASP A 194 -8.61 -0.37 10.39
N VAL A 195 -9.56 0.35 11.01
CA VAL A 195 -10.67 1.02 10.33
C VAL A 195 -10.24 2.01 9.23
N ASN A 196 -9.05 2.59 9.35
CA ASN A 196 -8.47 3.50 8.37
C ASN A 196 -7.59 2.76 7.34
N GLY A 197 -7.51 1.43 7.40
CA GLY A 197 -6.69 0.63 6.50
C GLY A 197 -5.19 0.64 6.83
N CYS A 198 -4.81 1.03 8.06
CA CYS A 198 -3.42 1.07 8.50
C CYS A 198 -3.00 -0.19 9.23
N VAL A 199 -1.77 -0.63 9.00
CA VAL A 199 -1.05 -1.51 9.94
C VAL A 199 0.38 -1.04 10.11
N ARG A 200 0.86 -1.05 11.35
CA ARG A 200 2.21 -0.60 11.73
C ARG A 200 2.98 -1.74 12.35
N PHE A 201 4.13 -2.06 11.74
CA PHE A 201 5.10 -3.01 12.25
C PHE A 201 6.23 -2.24 12.90
N THR A 202 6.34 -2.29 14.22
CA THR A 202 7.38 -1.61 14.99
C THR A 202 8.50 -2.57 15.34
N GLU A 203 9.66 -2.02 15.69
CA GLU A 203 10.78 -2.78 16.22
C GLU A 203 11.32 -3.86 15.26
N LEU A 204 11.14 -3.68 13.94
CA LEU A 204 11.62 -4.62 12.94
C LEU A 204 13.12 -4.49 12.72
N PRO A 205 13.90 -5.58 12.74
CA PRO A 205 15.29 -5.55 12.29
C PRO A 205 15.46 -4.84 10.95
N ALA A 206 16.51 -4.05 10.78
CA ALA A 206 16.79 -3.39 9.52
C ALA A 206 17.20 -4.43 8.48
N GLY A 207 16.72 -4.26 7.24
CA GLY A 207 16.95 -5.19 6.16
C GLY A 207 15.84 -5.16 5.11
N ALA A 208 16.00 -5.98 4.09
CA ALA A 208 15.00 -6.18 3.05
C ALA A 208 13.88 -7.10 3.55
N TYR A 209 12.64 -6.71 3.28
CA TYR A 209 11.43 -7.47 3.56
C TYR A 209 10.60 -7.59 2.28
N THR A 210 9.76 -8.62 2.21
CA THR A 210 8.69 -8.74 1.23
C THR A 210 7.36 -8.56 1.95
N VAL A 211 6.60 -7.55 1.56
CA VAL A 211 5.24 -7.29 2.03
C VAL A 211 4.28 -8.10 1.17
N THR A 212 3.44 -8.92 1.81
CA THR A 212 2.41 -9.69 1.12
C THR A 212 1.05 -9.53 1.77
N PHE A 213 0.02 -9.40 0.94
CA PHE A 213 -1.38 -9.43 1.37
C PHE A 213 -2.29 -9.72 0.19
N ALA A 214 -3.46 -10.27 0.49
CA ALA A 214 -4.51 -10.54 -0.48
C ALA A 214 -5.87 -10.48 0.21
N LYS A 215 -6.91 -10.14 -0.54
CA LYS A 215 -8.29 -10.17 -0.06
C LYS A 215 -9.16 -10.77 -1.15
N SER A 216 -9.88 -11.84 -0.82
CA SER A 216 -10.71 -12.55 -1.79
C SER A 216 -11.73 -11.61 -2.44
N GLY A 217 -11.78 -11.62 -3.77
CA GLY A 217 -12.66 -10.75 -4.55
C GLY A 217 -12.17 -9.31 -4.71
N PHE A 218 -10.94 -8.99 -4.32
CA PHE A 218 -10.33 -7.67 -4.52
C PHE A 218 -9.17 -7.74 -5.51
N VAL A 219 -8.91 -6.63 -6.17
CA VAL A 219 -7.82 -6.45 -7.13
C VAL A 219 -7.16 -5.09 -6.94
N THR A 220 -5.88 -5.00 -7.31
CA THR A 220 -5.17 -3.72 -7.45
C THR A 220 -5.51 -3.05 -8.78
N PRO A 221 -5.17 -1.76 -8.98
CA PRO A 221 -5.25 -1.08 -10.28
C PRO A 221 -4.56 -1.83 -11.44
N GLY A 222 -3.52 -2.63 -11.15
CA GLY A 222 -2.85 -3.49 -12.12
C GLY A 222 -3.55 -4.82 -12.40
N GLY A 223 -4.70 -5.10 -11.76
CA GLY A 223 -5.45 -6.35 -11.90
C GLY A 223 -4.89 -7.52 -11.08
N ALA A 224 -3.92 -7.28 -10.19
CA ALA A 224 -3.36 -8.33 -9.34
C ALA A 224 -4.32 -8.64 -8.18
N THR A 225 -4.53 -9.92 -7.90
CA THR A 225 -5.40 -10.41 -6.81
C THR A 225 -4.66 -10.59 -5.48
N SER A 226 -3.33 -10.49 -5.53
CA SER A 226 -2.43 -10.46 -4.37
C SER A 226 -1.31 -9.45 -4.62
N VAL A 227 -0.82 -8.86 -3.53
CA VAL A 227 0.36 -7.99 -3.55
C VAL A 227 1.53 -8.76 -2.94
N SER A 228 2.70 -8.63 -3.58
CA SER A 228 3.98 -9.16 -3.09
C SER A 228 5.09 -8.23 -3.56
N GLU A 229 5.52 -7.32 -2.69
CA GLU A 229 6.51 -6.29 -3.04
C GLU A 229 7.69 -6.27 -2.08
N ASN A 230 8.88 -6.00 -2.61
CA ASN A 230 10.10 -5.85 -1.83
C ASN A 230 10.22 -4.43 -1.28
N VAL A 231 10.54 -4.33 0.01
CA VAL A 231 10.63 -3.09 0.76
C VAL A 231 11.82 -3.13 1.71
N ASP A 232 12.38 -1.98 2.04
CA ASP A 232 13.49 -1.88 2.98
C ASP A 232 13.04 -1.26 4.30
N VAL A 233 13.38 -1.94 5.40
CA VAL A 233 13.30 -1.40 6.76
C VAL A 233 14.66 -0.81 7.11
N VAL A 234 14.67 0.48 7.43
CA VAL A 234 15.89 1.21 7.79
C VAL A 234 15.90 1.50 9.30
N ALA A 235 17.03 1.25 9.95
CA ALA A 235 17.20 1.47 11.39
C ALA A 235 16.88 2.92 11.77
N GLY A 236 16.09 3.10 12.83
CA GLY A 236 15.67 4.41 13.34
C GLY A 236 14.63 5.16 12.48
N GLN A 237 14.27 4.63 11.32
CA GLN A 237 13.31 5.27 10.41
C GLN A 237 11.94 4.61 10.42
N THR A 238 10.92 5.39 10.06
CA THR A 238 9.61 4.88 9.65
C THR A 238 9.54 4.94 8.15
N ARG A 239 9.41 3.77 7.51
CA ARG A 239 9.14 3.66 6.08
C ARG A 239 7.66 3.34 5.89
N SER A 240 7.08 3.82 4.80
CA SER A 240 5.67 3.64 4.54
C SER A 240 5.40 3.50 3.05
N ASN A 241 4.56 2.54 2.69
CA ASN A 241 4.00 2.42 1.35
C ASN A 241 2.48 2.33 1.45
N SER A 242 1.82 2.78 0.39
CA SER A 242 0.38 2.71 0.23
C SER A 242 0.03 1.87 -0.98
N TRP A 243 -1.00 1.04 -0.84
CA TRP A 243 -1.58 0.26 -1.94
C TRP A 243 -3.07 0.50 -2.04
N GLU A 244 -3.57 0.38 -3.25
CA GLU A 244 -4.99 0.53 -3.56
C GLU A 244 -5.56 -0.84 -3.95
N LEU A 245 -6.68 -1.21 -3.32
CA LEU A 245 -7.43 -2.44 -3.59
C LEU A 245 -8.92 -2.10 -3.61
N ASP A 246 -9.66 -2.66 -4.54
CA ASP A 246 -11.12 -2.55 -4.53
C ASP A 246 -11.74 -3.86 -5.03
N ARG A 247 -13.03 -4.05 -4.77
CA ARG A 247 -13.77 -5.24 -5.19
C ARG A 247 -13.70 -5.35 -6.70
N ALA A 248 -13.18 -6.47 -7.16
CA ALA A 248 -13.07 -6.79 -8.56
C ALA A 248 -14.45 -6.73 -9.23
N GLY A 249 -14.50 -6.09 -10.40
CA GLY A 249 -15.59 -6.30 -11.33
C GLY A 249 -15.18 -7.23 -12.47
N THR A 250 -16.16 -7.59 -13.28
CA THR A 250 -16.00 -8.43 -14.46
C THR A 250 -16.64 -7.75 -15.66
N ALA A 251 -15.96 -7.71 -16.80
CA ALA A 251 -16.61 -7.35 -18.06
C ALA A 251 -17.11 -8.63 -18.76
N SER A 252 -18.27 -8.57 -19.38
CA SER A 252 -18.82 -9.60 -20.26
C SER A 252 -19.02 -8.99 -21.64
N LEU A 253 -18.17 -9.39 -22.58
CA LEU A 253 -18.01 -8.75 -23.88
C LEU A 253 -18.39 -9.70 -25.00
N ALA A 254 -19.11 -9.22 -26.02
CA ALA A 254 -19.35 -9.95 -27.26
C ALA A 254 -18.79 -9.19 -28.45
N TYR A 255 -18.09 -9.87 -29.36
CA TYR A 255 -17.62 -9.22 -30.60
C TYR A 255 -18.79 -8.80 -31.47
N ARG A 256 -18.70 -7.65 -32.12
CA ARG A 256 -19.63 -7.26 -33.18
C ARG A 256 -18.92 -6.42 -34.25
N TYR A 257 -19.52 -6.34 -35.42
CA TYR A 257 -19.16 -5.38 -36.47
C TYR A 257 -20.40 -4.87 -37.19
N ARG A 258 -20.26 -3.81 -37.97
CA ARG A 258 -21.34 -3.27 -38.81
C ARG A 258 -21.37 -3.97 -40.17
N GLY A 259 -22.48 -4.61 -40.49
CA GLY A 259 -22.78 -5.21 -41.78
C GLY A 259 -23.54 -4.27 -42.72
N ALA A 260 -24.10 -4.86 -43.78
CA ALA A 260 -24.89 -4.14 -44.79
C ALA A 260 -26.02 -3.32 -44.17
N GLY A 261 -26.22 -2.10 -44.68
CA GLY A 261 -27.23 -1.17 -44.15
C GLY A 261 -27.01 -0.75 -42.70
N GLY A 262 -25.81 -0.98 -42.13
CA GLY A 262 -25.49 -0.66 -40.74
C GLY A 262 -25.97 -1.69 -39.72
N ALA A 263 -26.44 -2.87 -40.17
CA ALA A 263 -26.88 -3.95 -39.30
C ALA A 263 -25.77 -4.40 -38.35
N ILE A 264 -26.11 -4.75 -37.11
CA ILE A 264 -25.15 -5.32 -36.16
C ILE A 264 -24.99 -6.80 -36.46
N VAL A 265 -23.76 -7.24 -36.68
CA VAL A 265 -23.43 -8.65 -36.93
C VAL A 265 -22.53 -9.17 -35.81
N PHE A 266 -22.90 -10.31 -35.23
CA PHE A 266 -22.03 -11.03 -34.31
C PHE A 266 -21.31 -12.14 -35.11
N PRO A 267 -19.97 -12.12 -35.18
CA PRO A 267 -19.21 -13.13 -35.91
C PRO A 267 -19.37 -14.51 -35.25
N ASN A 268 -19.39 -15.56 -36.07
CA ASN A 268 -19.23 -16.92 -35.59
C ASN A 268 -17.77 -17.19 -35.12
N ARG A 269 -17.50 -18.41 -34.63
CA ARG A 269 -16.17 -18.81 -34.14
C ARG A 269 -15.02 -18.55 -35.12
N ALA A 270 -15.22 -18.77 -36.42
CA ALA A 270 -14.18 -18.65 -37.42
C ALA A 270 -13.94 -17.20 -37.89
N GLN A 271 -14.91 -16.31 -37.65
CA GLN A 271 -14.92 -14.92 -38.12
C GLN A 271 -14.49 -13.90 -37.04
N ARG A 272 -14.00 -14.36 -35.90
CA ARG A 272 -13.57 -13.51 -34.78
C ARG A 272 -12.15 -13.84 -34.34
N PRO A 273 -11.42 -12.89 -33.75
CA PRO A 273 -10.12 -13.20 -33.17
C PRO A 273 -10.26 -14.12 -31.95
N THR A 274 -9.15 -14.78 -31.61
CA THR A 274 -9.02 -15.62 -30.40
C THR A 274 -8.55 -14.83 -29.20
N GLU A 275 -8.41 -13.51 -29.31
CA GLU A 275 -7.89 -12.64 -28.27
C GLU A 275 -8.63 -11.31 -28.28
N ALA A 276 -8.81 -10.73 -27.10
CA ALA A 276 -9.25 -9.35 -26.92
C ALA A 276 -8.34 -8.65 -25.92
N THR A 277 -8.20 -7.34 -26.07
CA THR A 277 -7.41 -6.53 -25.14
C THR A 277 -8.30 -5.52 -24.44
N VAL A 278 -8.12 -5.41 -23.12
CA VAL A 278 -8.74 -4.42 -22.26
C VAL A 278 -7.65 -3.59 -21.62
N ASP A 279 -7.75 -2.28 -21.74
CA ASP A 279 -6.75 -1.34 -21.26
C ASP A 279 -7.37 -0.15 -20.52
N HIS A 280 -6.58 0.48 -19.67
CA HIS A 280 -6.91 1.69 -18.94
C HIS A 280 -5.65 2.48 -18.63
N ALA A 281 -5.70 3.81 -18.73
CA ALA A 281 -4.53 4.68 -18.56
C ALA A 281 -3.79 4.51 -17.21
N ASN A 282 -4.51 4.08 -16.17
CA ASN A 282 -3.97 3.87 -14.82
C ASN A 282 -3.67 2.39 -14.48
N MET A 283 -3.65 1.49 -15.47
CA MET A 283 -3.25 0.10 -15.26
C MET A 283 -1.72 -0.02 -15.23
N ALA A 284 -1.16 -0.11 -14.03
CA ALA A 284 0.30 -0.23 -13.84
C ALA A 284 0.90 -1.51 -14.47
N GLY A 285 0.10 -2.56 -14.69
CA GLY A 285 0.52 -3.81 -15.33
C GLY A 285 0.47 -3.79 -16.86
N GLY A 286 0.06 -2.68 -17.48
CA GLY A 286 -0.23 -2.59 -18.91
C GLY A 286 -1.53 -3.29 -19.31
N ALA A 287 -1.87 -3.23 -20.59
CA ALA A 287 -3.10 -3.76 -21.15
C ALA A 287 -3.27 -5.26 -20.86
N LYS A 288 -4.50 -5.67 -20.51
CA LYS A 288 -4.87 -7.05 -20.22
C LYS A 288 -5.38 -7.74 -21.48
N VAL A 289 -4.61 -8.72 -21.98
CA VAL A 289 -5.02 -9.60 -23.09
C VAL A 289 -5.76 -10.81 -22.53
N VAL A 290 -6.89 -11.16 -23.13
CA VAL A 290 -7.74 -12.29 -22.76
C VAL A 290 -7.88 -13.24 -23.94
N ASP A 291 -7.61 -14.52 -23.71
CA ASP A 291 -7.86 -15.59 -24.67
C ASP A 291 -9.37 -15.90 -24.76
N THR A 292 -9.91 -15.78 -25.96
CA THR A 292 -11.32 -16.03 -26.30
C THR A 292 -11.49 -17.28 -27.18
N SER A 293 -10.45 -18.12 -27.32
CA SER A 293 -10.47 -19.36 -28.12
C SER A 293 -11.44 -20.43 -27.57
N SER A 294 -11.74 -20.38 -26.26
CA SER A 294 -12.68 -21.25 -25.56
C SER A 294 -14.14 -21.01 -25.94
N LEU A 295 -14.44 -19.89 -26.63
CA LEU A 295 -15.74 -19.66 -27.21
C LEU A 295 -15.93 -20.63 -28.41
N VAL A 296 -16.82 -21.61 -28.26
CA VAL A 296 -17.05 -22.68 -29.26
C VAL A 296 -18.30 -22.49 -30.11
N ALA A 297 -19.08 -21.42 -29.89
CA ALA A 297 -20.33 -21.23 -30.61
C ALA A 297 -20.12 -20.82 -32.08
N ASN A 298 -20.79 -21.54 -32.99
CA ASN A 298 -21.01 -21.12 -34.38
C ASN A 298 -22.25 -20.23 -34.53
N ASP A 299 -22.98 -20.02 -33.44
CA ASP A 299 -24.13 -19.13 -33.38
C ASP A 299 -23.67 -17.67 -33.44
N MET A 300 -24.31 -16.90 -34.33
CA MET A 300 -24.08 -15.47 -34.57
C MET A 300 -24.98 -14.63 -33.64
N SER A 301 -25.26 -15.13 -32.44
CA SER A 301 -25.99 -14.40 -31.40
C SER A 301 -25.04 -13.79 -30.38
N ASP A 302 -25.46 -12.66 -29.81
CA ASP A 302 -24.75 -11.98 -28.73
C ASP A 302 -24.45 -12.93 -27.55
N ALA A 303 -25.45 -13.71 -27.12
CA ALA A 303 -25.32 -14.61 -25.99
C ALA A 303 -24.23 -15.68 -26.19
N ALA A 304 -24.12 -16.21 -27.41
CA ALA A 304 -23.15 -17.25 -27.75
C ALA A 304 -21.74 -16.69 -28.01
N ASN A 305 -21.63 -15.38 -28.24
CA ASN A 305 -20.39 -14.69 -28.55
C ASN A 305 -19.75 -13.99 -27.34
N ARG A 306 -20.28 -14.17 -26.12
CA ARG A 306 -19.78 -13.53 -24.91
C ARG A 306 -18.60 -14.25 -24.26
N PHE A 307 -17.56 -13.50 -23.92
CA PHE A 307 -16.47 -13.91 -23.03
C PHE A 307 -16.38 -12.98 -21.83
N THR A 308 -15.72 -13.47 -20.77
CA THR A 308 -15.54 -12.70 -19.53
C THR A 308 -14.10 -12.21 -19.37
N VAL A 309 -13.97 -11.00 -18.86
CA VAL A 309 -12.70 -10.40 -18.43
C VAL A 309 -12.81 -10.20 -16.92
N PRO A 310 -12.34 -11.16 -16.10
CA PRO A 310 -12.43 -11.06 -14.66
C PRO A 310 -11.37 -10.12 -14.09
N SER A 311 -11.43 -9.84 -12.79
CA SER A 311 -10.35 -9.16 -12.06
C SER A 311 -10.02 -7.76 -12.62
N LEU A 312 -11.06 -6.98 -12.96
CA LEU A 312 -10.92 -5.59 -13.38
C LEU A 312 -11.09 -4.65 -12.19
N TYR A 313 -10.19 -3.67 -12.09
CA TYR A 313 -10.24 -2.63 -11.07
C TYR A 313 -11.32 -1.60 -11.40
N PRO A 314 -12.22 -1.24 -10.47
CA PRO A 314 -13.34 -0.37 -10.77
C PRO A 314 -12.94 1.12 -10.80
N PHE A 315 -12.12 1.53 -11.79
CA PHE A 315 -11.73 2.93 -11.98
C PHE A 315 -12.96 3.86 -12.16
N PHE A 316 -12.82 5.14 -11.80
CA PHE A 316 -13.85 6.16 -12.10
C PHE A 316 -13.92 6.51 -13.59
N SER A 317 -12.84 6.30 -14.33
CA SER A 317 -12.79 6.43 -15.79
C SER A 317 -13.11 5.09 -16.46
N ALA A 318 -13.59 5.17 -17.70
CA ALA A 318 -13.92 3.99 -18.48
C ALA A 318 -12.65 3.27 -18.96
N TYR A 319 -12.71 1.95 -18.97
CA TYR A 319 -11.81 1.09 -19.74
C TYR A 319 -12.01 1.31 -21.23
N SER A 320 -10.94 1.12 -21.99
CA SER A 320 -10.98 0.91 -23.44
C SER A 320 -10.77 -0.57 -23.75
N ALA A 321 -11.50 -1.11 -24.71
CA ALA A 321 -11.26 -2.45 -25.20
C ALA A 321 -11.28 -2.51 -26.73
N TYR A 322 -10.50 -3.42 -27.26
CA TYR A 322 -10.42 -3.69 -28.69
C TYR A 322 -10.20 -5.17 -28.97
N ALA A 323 -10.60 -5.59 -30.16
CA ALA A 323 -10.44 -6.96 -30.62
C ALA A 323 -8.98 -7.24 -31.04
N GLY A 324 -8.44 -8.40 -30.68
CA GLY A 324 -7.04 -8.79 -30.89
C GLY A 324 -6.16 -8.62 -29.65
N GLY A 325 -5.01 -9.32 -29.60
CA GLY A 325 -4.01 -9.27 -28.53
C GLY A 325 -2.70 -8.56 -28.90
N CYS A 326 -2.53 -8.13 -30.15
CA CYS A 326 -1.28 -7.51 -30.59
C CYS A 326 -1.19 -6.03 -30.19
N VAL A 327 -0.17 -5.70 -29.40
CA VAL A 327 0.15 -4.33 -29.00
C VAL A 327 0.47 -3.41 -30.18
N ASN A 328 1.07 -3.94 -31.26
CA ASN A 328 1.37 -3.19 -32.49
C ASN A 328 0.11 -2.85 -33.31
N ALA A 329 -1.03 -3.46 -32.96
CA ALA A 329 -2.32 -3.27 -33.57
C ALA A 329 -3.29 -2.55 -32.62
N ALA A 330 -2.78 -1.98 -31.52
CA ALA A 330 -3.60 -1.20 -30.61
C ALA A 330 -4.20 0.02 -31.34
N PRO A 331 -5.49 0.31 -31.13
CA PRO A 331 -6.11 1.49 -31.71
C PRO A 331 -5.35 2.76 -31.25
N PRO A 332 -5.14 3.75 -32.14
CA PRO A 332 -4.64 5.05 -31.73
C PRO A 332 -5.47 5.65 -30.58
N VAL A 333 -4.82 6.37 -29.67
CA VAL A 333 -5.50 7.05 -28.57
C VAL A 333 -6.59 7.97 -29.14
N ASN A 334 -7.83 7.84 -28.65
CA ASN A 334 -9.03 8.54 -29.13
C ASN A 334 -9.61 8.11 -30.49
N THR A 335 -9.32 6.92 -31.01
CA THR A 335 -10.07 6.42 -32.19
C THR A 335 -11.56 6.31 -31.90
N THR A 336 -12.34 7.03 -32.69
CA THR A 336 -13.79 6.86 -32.78
C THR A 336 -14.09 5.41 -33.16
N GLY A 337 -14.74 4.64 -32.26
CA GLY A 337 -15.09 3.23 -32.49
C GLY A 337 -14.40 2.21 -31.57
N ALA A 338 -13.45 2.62 -30.71
CA ALA A 338 -12.99 1.76 -29.63
C ALA A 338 -14.08 1.62 -28.55
N THR A 339 -14.31 0.40 -28.05
CA THR A 339 -15.36 0.15 -27.04
C THR A 339 -14.91 0.70 -25.70
N SER A 340 -15.69 1.63 -25.13
CA SER A 340 -15.48 2.11 -23.77
C SER A 340 -16.54 1.57 -22.80
N PHE A 341 -16.14 1.14 -21.61
CA PHE A 341 -17.08 0.73 -20.56
C PHE A 341 -16.54 1.03 -19.16
N SER A 342 -17.43 1.25 -18.20
CA SER A 342 -17.07 1.44 -16.80
C SER A 342 -17.32 0.18 -16.01
N ILE A 343 -16.49 -0.09 -14.99
CA ILE A 343 -16.66 -1.25 -14.12
C ILE A 343 -17.23 -0.82 -12.78
N THR A 344 -18.38 -1.39 -12.43
CA THR A 344 -18.96 -1.28 -11.08
C THR A 344 -18.34 -2.36 -10.18
N PRO A 345 -17.91 -2.04 -8.94
CA PRO A 345 -17.31 -3.03 -8.05
C PRO A 345 -18.27 -4.18 -7.77
N ASN A 346 -17.72 -5.41 -7.75
CA ASN A 346 -18.49 -6.63 -7.50
C ASN A 346 -19.69 -6.84 -8.45
N ALA A 347 -19.61 -6.29 -9.66
CA ALA A 347 -20.65 -6.44 -10.67
C ALA A 347 -20.09 -6.99 -11.98
N VAL A 348 -20.99 -7.56 -12.77
CA VAL A 348 -20.72 -7.91 -14.17
C VAL A 348 -21.23 -6.79 -15.05
N THR A 349 -20.34 -6.15 -15.79
CA THR A 349 -20.69 -5.15 -16.80
C THR A 349 -20.79 -5.82 -18.15
N THR A 350 -21.97 -5.80 -18.75
CA THR A 350 -22.21 -6.42 -20.05
C THR A 350 -22.17 -5.37 -21.15
N THR A 351 -21.34 -5.57 -22.17
CA THR A 351 -21.28 -4.70 -23.35
C THR A 351 -20.81 -5.49 -24.58
N THR A 352 -20.68 -4.82 -25.72
CA THR A 352 -20.21 -5.38 -26.99
C THR A 352 -18.89 -4.75 -27.39
N LEU A 353 -17.99 -5.57 -27.91
CA LEU A 353 -16.67 -5.20 -28.40
C LEU A 353 -16.73 -4.96 -29.91
N ASP A 354 -16.53 -3.71 -30.33
CA ASP A 354 -16.59 -3.29 -31.71
C ASP A 354 -15.31 -3.65 -32.47
N MET A 355 -15.49 -4.36 -33.58
CA MET A 355 -14.45 -4.56 -34.58
C MET A 355 -14.65 -3.59 -35.74
N PRO A 356 -13.58 -2.95 -36.24
CA PRO A 356 -13.58 -2.27 -37.53
C PRO A 356 -14.28 -3.12 -38.60
N ALA A 357 -15.30 -2.54 -39.23
CA ALA A 357 -16.00 -3.15 -40.34
C ALA A 357 -15.41 -2.66 -41.66
N MET A 358 -15.22 -3.58 -42.60
CA MET A 358 -14.79 -3.27 -43.96
C MET A 358 -15.75 -3.90 -44.95
N ARG A 359 -16.06 -3.15 -46.00
CA ARG A 359 -16.78 -3.65 -47.16
C ARG A 359 -15.77 -3.98 -48.26
N VAL A 360 -15.75 -5.23 -48.68
CA VAL A 360 -14.87 -5.75 -49.71
C VAL A 360 -15.69 -5.99 -50.97
N GLU A 361 -15.26 -5.41 -52.08
CA GLU A 361 -15.86 -5.58 -53.41
C GLU A 361 -14.82 -6.16 -54.37
N PRO A 362 -14.79 -7.48 -54.58
CA PRO A 362 -13.88 -8.05 -55.55
C PRO A 362 -14.43 -7.83 -56.97
N GLY A 363 -13.65 -7.20 -57.83
CA GLY A 363 -14.04 -6.84 -59.21
C GLY A 363 -14.17 -8.02 -60.18
N ALA A 364 -14.09 -9.27 -59.71
CA ALA A 364 -13.98 -10.45 -60.57
C ALA A 364 -14.62 -11.75 -60.01
N THR A 365 -15.35 -11.68 -58.90
CA THR A 365 -15.86 -12.85 -58.17
C THR A 365 -17.30 -13.21 -58.56
N GLU A 366 -17.76 -14.33 -58.02
CA GLU A 366 -19.17 -14.72 -58.01
C GLU A 366 -19.69 -14.77 -56.57
N ALA A 367 -20.98 -14.45 -56.39
CA ALA A 367 -21.68 -14.74 -55.15
C ALA A 367 -21.45 -16.20 -54.73
N GLY A 368 -21.01 -16.39 -53.47
CA GLY A 368 -20.60 -17.70 -52.96
C GLY A 368 -19.09 -17.90 -52.85
N ASP A 369 -18.26 -17.05 -53.46
CA ASP A 369 -16.82 -17.00 -53.19
C ASP A 369 -16.55 -16.63 -51.73
N VAL A 370 -15.40 -17.02 -51.19
CA VAL A 370 -15.07 -16.81 -49.77
C VAL A 370 -13.83 -15.95 -49.57
N VAL A 371 -13.87 -15.11 -48.54
CA VAL A 371 -12.78 -14.22 -48.14
C VAL A 371 -12.22 -14.66 -46.80
N TYR A 372 -10.90 -14.63 -46.69
CA TYR A 372 -10.14 -14.85 -45.46
C TYR A 372 -9.34 -13.59 -45.12
N VAL A 373 -9.18 -13.33 -43.82
CA VAL A 373 -8.47 -12.15 -43.30
C VAL A 373 -7.35 -12.62 -42.38
N GLN A 374 -6.10 -12.36 -42.73
CA GLN A 374 -5.01 -12.47 -41.76
C GLN A 374 -4.82 -11.15 -41.05
N THR A 375 -4.82 -11.21 -39.73
CA THR A 375 -4.58 -10.06 -38.86
C THR A 375 -3.08 -9.79 -38.73
N ALA A 376 -2.73 -8.63 -38.18
CA ALA A 376 -1.35 -8.27 -37.80
C ALA A 376 -0.67 -9.33 -36.91
N CYS A 377 -1.47 -10.13 -36.20
CA CYS A 377 -1.03 -11.22 -35.33
C CYS A 377 -0.84 -12.56 -36.07
N SER A 378 -0.88 -12.56 -37.40
CA SER A 378 -0.86 -13.78 -38.23
C SER A 378 -2.03 -14.75 -37.96
N LYS A 379 -3.13 -14.27 -37.34
CA LYS A 379 -4.35 -15.07 -37.16
C LYS A 379 -5.24 -14.93 -38.38
N VAL A 380 -5.76 -16.05 -38.88
CA VAL A 380 -6.66 -16.07 -40.03
C VAL A 380 -8.11 -16.11 -39.54
N LEU A 381 -8.94 -15.20 -40.04
CA LEU A 381 -10.38 -15.13 -39.84
C LEU A 381 -11.09 -15.49 -41.15
N GLY A 382 -12.25 -16.12 -41.04
CA GLY A 382 -13.07 -16.54 -42.17
C GLY A 382 -13.39 -18.04 -42.14
N PRO A 383 -14.11 -18.56 -43.15
CA PRO A 383 -14.50 -17.86 -44.36
C PRO A 383 -15.59 -16.81 -44.13
N PHE A 384 -15.54 -15.74 -44.92
CA PHE A 384 -16.63 -14.76 -45.11
C PHE A 384 -17.18 -14.92 -46.52
N THR A 385 -18.47 -15.19 -46.67
CA THR A 385 -19.07 -15.47 -47.98
C THR A 385 -19.51 -14.19 -48.68
N LEU A 386 -19.16 -14.05 -49.96
CA LEU A 386 -19.60 -12.96 -50.83
C LEU A 386 -21.10 -13.05 -51.10
N LEU A 387 -21.78 -11.93 -50.90
CA LEU A 387 -23.20 -11.76 -51.14
C LEU A 387 -23.43 -11.27 -52.57
N ASP A 388 -24.52 -11.73 -53.18
CA ASP A 388 -24.99 -11.24 -54.47
C ASP A 388 -25.38 -9.76 -54.36
N GLY A 389 -24.68 -8.91 -55.11
CA GLY A 389 -24.96 -7.47 -55.18
C GLY A 389 -26.23 -7.14 -55.95
N GLY A 390 -26.81 -8.12 -56.67
CA GLY A 390 -27.97 -7.97 -57.53
C GLY A 390 -27.67 -7.22 -58.84
N GLY A 391 -26.39 -6.97 -59.15
CA GLY A 391 -25.93 -6.31 -60.37
C GLY A 391 -25.33 -7.30 -61.38
N GLN A 392 -25.33 -6.93 -62.67
CA GLN A 392 -24.53 -7.66 -63.67
C GLN A 392 -23.03 -7.45 -63.40
N LYS A 393 -22.19 -8.47 -63.64
CA LYS A 393 -20.71 -8.34 -63.54
C LYS A 393 -20.24 -7.04 -64.25
N ASN A 394 -19.43 -6.23 -63.55
CA ASN A 394 -18.90 -4.91 -63.99
C ASN A 394 -19.92 -3.73 -64.04
N LYS A 395 -20.88 -3.66 -63.10
CA LYS A 395 -21.88 -2.56 -62.99
C LYS A 395 -22.03 -2.04 -61.55
N PRO A 396 -22.78 -0.93 -61.29
CA PRO A 396 -22.76 -0.16 -60.03
C PRO A 396 -23.07 -0.92 -58.72
N ASN A 397 -23.53 -2.17 -58.80
CA ASN A 397 -23.77 -3.04 -57.65
C ASN A 397 -22.95 -4.35 -57.81
N PRO A 398 -21.64 -4.32 -57.56
CA PRO A 398 -20.82 -5.54 -57.55
C PRO A 398 -21.15 -6.42 -56.32
N ASP A 399 -20.79 -7.70 -56.40
CA ASP A 399 -20.83 -8.63 -55.27
C ASP A 399 -19.94 -8.11 -54.14
N TYR A 400 -20.40 -8.25 -52.90
CA TYR A 400 -19.72 -7.64 -51.76
C TYR A 400 -19.80 -8.50 -50.51
N VAL A 401 -18.89 -8.25 -49.58
CA VAL A 401 -18.94 -8.83 -48.23
C VAL A 401 -18.57 -7.77 -47.19
N TYR A 402 -19.30 -7.78 -46.08
CA TYR A 402 -18.89 -7.05 -44.88
C TYR A 402 -18.17 -8.00 -43.96
N LEU A 403 -16.99 -7.61 -43.51
CA LEU A 403 -16.23 -8.39 -42.56
C LEU A 403 -15.73 -7.50 -41.42
N GLY A 404 -15.66 -8.08 -40.23
CA GLY A 404 -15.07 -7.45 -39.05
C GLY A 404 -13.65 -7.96 -38.83
N ALA A 405 -12.71 -7.05 -38.58
CA ALA A 405 -11.33 -7.41 -38.29
C ALA A 405 -10.79 -6.61 -37.09
N PRO A 406 -9.84 -7.17 -36.31
CA PRO A 406 -9.04 -6.41 -35.35
C PRO A 406 -8.40 -5.16 -35.96
N TYR A 407 -8.09 -4.17 -35.12
CA TYR A 407 -7.33 -2.99 -35.54
C TYR A 407 -5.93 -3.37 -36.06
N GLY A 408 -5.37 -2.52 -36.93
CA GLY A 408 -4.02 -2.67 -37.47
C GLY A 408 -3.96 -3.30 -38.85
N PRO A 409 -2.76 -3.64 -39.34
CA PRO A 409 -2.58 -4.17 -40.69
C PRO A 409 -3.23 -5.54 -40.82
N ILE A 410 -3.91 -5.75 -41.95
CA ILE A 410 -4.53 -7.01 -42.33
C ILE A 410 -4.14 -7.38 -43.74
N ARG A 411 -4.28 -8.66 -44.07
CA ARG A 411 -4.16 -9.18 -45.44
C ARG A 411 -5.40 -9.97 -45.81
N LEU A 412 -5.90 -9.76 -47.02
CA LEU A 412 -7.10 -10.43 -47.52
C LEU A 412 -6.70 -11.54 -48.52
N CYS A 413 -7.29 -12.73 -48.38
CA CYS A 413 -7.32 -13.74 -49.46
C CYS A 413 -8.74 -13.94 -49.94
N VAL A 414 -8.96 -13.89 -51.25
CA VAL A 414 -10.22 -14.31 -51.86
C VAL A 414 -10.01 -15.68 -52.49
N VAL A 415 -10.92 -16.62 -52.22
CA VAL A 415 -10.93 -17.97 -52.76
C VAL A 415 -12.21 -18.15 -53.55
N ASP A 416 -12.05 -18.42 -54.84
CA ASP A 416 -13.13 -18.78 -55.76
C ASP A 416 -13.74 -20.13 -55.32
N ASN A 417 -15.07 -20.23 -55.29
CA ASN A 417 -15.81 -21.44 -54.88
C ASN A 417 -15.93 -22.48 -56.02
N THR A 418 -15.19 -22.31 -57.12
CA THR A 418 -15.18 -23.26 -58.24
C THR A 418 -14.36 -24.53 -57.96
N PRO A 419 -14.75 -25.70 -58.51
CA PRO A 419 -14.11 -27.00 -58.22
C PRO A 419 -12.67 -27.17 -58.72
N THR A 420 -12.12 -26.24 -59.50
CA THR A 420 -10.91 -26.43 -60.33
C THR A 420 -9.61 -25.85 -59.76
N GLY A 421 -9.61 -25.29 -58.54
CA GLY A 421 -8.39 -24.91 -57.84
C GLY A 421 -8.21 -23.41 -57.61
N THR A 422 -7.70 -23.13 -56.41
CA THR A 422 -7.52 -21.84 -55.73
C THR A 422 -6.56 -20.88 -56.46
N THR A 423 -7.10 -19.87 -57.14
CA THR A 423 -6.33 -18.65 -57.43
C THR A 423 -6.60 -17.63 -56.31
N GLY A 424 -5.75 -17.67 -55.28
CA GLY A 424 -5.75 -16.68 -54.21
C GLY A 424 -4.90 -15.47 -54.57
N ARG A 425 -5.32 -14.27 -54.20
CA ARG A 425 -4.51 -13.04 -54.34
C ARG A 425 -4.54 -12.22 -53.06
N TRP A 426 -3.39 -11.63 -52.72
CA TRP A 426 -3.14 -10.88 -51.50
C TRP A 426 -3.06 -9.38 -51.75
N ASP A 427 -3.71 -8.60 -50.89
CA ASP A 427 -3.49 -7.16 -50.72
C ASP A 427 -3.47 -6.82 -49.21
N THR A 428 -2.71 -5.79 -48.82
CA THR A 428 -2.52 -5.38 -47.42
C THR A 428 -3.28 -4.09 -47.12
N TYR A 429 -4.10 -4.09 -46.07
CA TYR A 429 -4.94 -2.96 -45.65
C TYR A 429 -4.71 -2.64 -44.16
N ASN A 430 -5.17 -1.49 -43.68
CA ASN A 430 -5.13 -1.13 -42.25
C ASN A 430 -6.55 -0.97 -41.70
N ALA A 431 -7.00 -1.95 -40.91
CA ALA A 431 -8.29 -1.89 -40.25
C ALA A 431 -8.31 -0.79 -39.17
N GLY A 432 -9.34 0.06 -39.21
CA GLY A 432 -9.57 1.12 -38.20
C GLY A 432 -8.75 2.41 -38.38
N ALA A 433 -7.93 2.52 -39.43
CA ALA A 433 -7.34 3.80 -39.84
C ALA A 433 -8.27 4.54 -40.83
N SER A 434 -8.20 5.88 -40.89
CA SER A 434 -8.70 6.64 -42.03
C SER A 434 -7.84 6.31 -43.25
N MET A 435 -8.19 5.25 -43.99
CA MET A 435 -7.41 4.78 -45.13
C MET A 435 -7.37 5.81 -46.26
N THR A 436 -6.23 6.44 -46.47
CA THR A 436 -5.88 7.06 -47.76
C THR A 436 -5.12 6.00 -48.54
N VAL A 437 -5.77 5.36 -49.50
CA VAL A 437 -5.11 4.35 -50.36
C VAL A 437 -4.10 5.08 -51.24
N ALA A 438 -2.84 4.66 -51.19
CA ALA A 438 -1.81 5.15 -52.10
C ALA A 438 -2.11 4.61 -53.50
N ASN A 439 -2.40 5.55 -54.42
CA ASN A 439 -2.46 5.33 -55.86
C ASN A 439 -1.26 4.53 -56.35
N ASP A 440 -1.53 3.42 -57.04
CA ASP A 440 -1.00 3.23 -58.38
C ASP A 440 -1.96 2.31 -59.15
N ASP A 441 -2.45 2.83 -60.27
CA ASP A 441 -3.39 2.26 -61.24
C ASP A 441 -4.90 2.40 -60.98
N LEU A 442 -5.47 3.31 -61.78
CA LEU A 442 -6.86 3.48 -62.25
C LEU A 442 -7.68 4.61 -61.61
N ASP A 443 -7.72 5.72 -62.35
CA ASP A 443 -8.83 6.68 -62.52
C ASP A 443 -9.79 6.88 -61.33
N ALA A 444 -9.52 7.95 -60.57
CA ALA A 444 -10.50 8.85 -59.97
C ALA A 444 -11.69 8.26 -59.18
N ASP A 445 -11.45 7.75 -57.96
CA ASP A 445 -12.26 8.12 -56.78
C ASP A 445 -11.55 7.68 -55.47
N PRO A 446 -11.14 8.59 -54.56
CA PRO A 446 -10.52 8.21 -53.31
C PRO A 446 -11.60 7.99 -52.24
N LYS A 447 -11.95 6.74 -51.93
CA LYS A 447 -12.87 6.45 -50.82
C LYS A 447 -12.15 5.80 -49.63
N LEU A 448 -12.00 6.64 -48.60
CA LEU A 448 -11.87 6.27 -47.20
C LEU A 448 -12.95 5.25 -46.82
N VAL A 449 -12.65 4.33 -45.90
CA VAL A 449 -13.70 3.55 -45.24
C VAL A 449 -13.40 3.36 -43.76
N SER A 450 -13.77 4.38 -42.99
CA SER A 450 -14.25 4.19 -41.61
C SER A 450 -15.79 4.35 -41.54
N ASP A 451 -16.46 4.45 -42.69
CA ASP A 451 -17.81 4.98 -42.87
C ASP A 451 -18.68 4.18 -43.86
N GLY A 452 -18.27 2.96 -44.23
CA GLY A 452 -19.12 2.04 -44.99
C GLY A 452 -19.10 2.21 -46.52
N ASN A 453 -18.18 2.99 -47.07
CA ASN A 453 -17.86 2.93 -48.50
C ASN A 453 -17.03 1.65 -48.79
N GLY A 454 -17.00 1.13 -50.01
CA GLY A 454 -16.28 -0.11 -50.32
C GLY A 454 -14.80 0.12 -50.64
N VAL A 455 -13.99 -0.93 -50.50
CA VAL A 455 -12.69 -1.03 -51.17
C VAL A 455 -12.87 -1.90 -52.42
N ASP A 456 -12.74 -1.28 -53.59
CA ASP A 456 -12.77 -1.97 -54.88
C ASP A 456 -11.44 -2.71 -55.13
N LEU A 457 -11.51 -4.04 -55.26
CA LEU A 457 -10.38 -4.92 -55.49
C LEU A 457 -10.47 -5.52 -56.90
N ASN A 458 -9.81 -4.93 -57.90
CA ASN A 458 -9.78 -5.52 -59.25
C ASN A 458 -8.77 -6.68 -59.33
N LEU A 459 -9.23 -7.91 -59.05
CA LEU A 459 -8.37 -9.09 -58.85
C LEU A 459 -7.97 -9.84 -60.15
N ARG A 460 -8.47 -9.44 -61.33
CA ARG A 460 -8.40 -10.27 -62.55
C ARG A 460 -7.06 -10.32 -63.31
N ASN A 461 -6.12 -9.39 -63.08
CA ASN A 461 -5.02 -9.14 -64.03
C ASN A 461 -3.58 -9.36 -63.52
N ARG A 462 -3.35 -10.05 -62.40
CA ARG A 462 -1.97 -10.35 -61.94
C ARG A 462 -1.82 -11.81 -61.52
N ALA A 463 -0.90 -12.54 -62.17
CA ALA A 463 -0.50 -13.88 -61.77
C ALA A 463 0.13 -13.85 -60.37
N GLY A 464 -0.60 -14.29 -59.35
CA GLY A 464 -0.18 -14.32 -57.95
C GLY A 464 -0.16 -15.74 -57.38
N ALA A 465 0.69 -15.97 -56.38
CA ALA A 465 0.76 -17.23 -55.64
C ALA A 465 -0.56 -17.51 -54.90
N ALA A 466 -1.01 -18.77 -54.89
CA ALA A 466 -2.22 -19.22 -54.21
C ALA A 466 -2.24 -18.83 -52.72
N CYS A 467 -3.39 -18.96 -52.04
CA CYS A 467 -3.51 -18.74 -50.57
C CYS A 467 -2.65 -19.73 -49.73
N ASP A 468 -1.66 -20.38 -50.34
CA ASP A 468 -0.92 -21.53 -49.85
C ASP A 468 -0.21 -21.22 -48.53
N GLY A 469 -0.50 -22.06 -47.53
CA GLY A 469 0.10 -22.04 -46.19
C GLY A 469 -0.73 -21.33 -45.11
N TRP A 470 -1.91 -20.80 -45.43
CA TRP A 470 -2.79 -20.09 -44.47
C TRP A 470 -4.09 -20.82 -44.16
N LEU A 471 -4.56 -21.63 -45.10
CA LEU A 471 -5.65 -22.60 -44.97
C LEU A 471 -5.04 -23.96 -44.61
#